data_AF-Q83Z33-F1
#
_entry.id   AF-Q83Z33-F1
#
_cell.length_a   1.000
_cell.length_b   1.000
_cell.length_c   1.000
_cell.angle_alpha   90.00
_cell.angle_beta   90.00
_cell.angle_gamma   90.00
#
_symmetry.space_group_name_H-M   'P 1'
#
loop_
_entity.id
_entity.type
_entity.pdbx_description
1 polymer ?
#
loop_
_entity_poly.entity_id
_entity_poly.type
_entity_poly.pdbx_seq_one_letter_code
_entity_poly.pdbx_strand_id
1 'polypeptide(L)'
;MTDVEEEAAFLAEQVEHFNRERKDIVATITEEAMAMAETKVKKGDLFLLLAKENWHEGVLGIVASKIVETFALPTLILNIDREQNHAKGSARSIDQVSMFEILSAHQELTR
;
A
#
# COMPACT_ATOMS: atom_id res chain seq x y z
N MET A 1 -32.98 -27.70 1.64
CA MET A 1 -32.61 -26.68 0.63
C MET A 1 -32.47 -25.30 1.26
N THR A 2 -33.07 -25.03 2.42
CA THR A 2 -33.03 -23.74 3.14
C THR A 2 -31.70 -23.46 3.84
N ASP A 3 -31.04 -24.47 4.43
CA ASP A 3 -29.82 -24.26 5.22
C ASP A 3 -28.63 -23.71 4.41
N VAL A 4 -28.52 -24.13 3.14
CA VAL A 4 -27.45 -23.69 2.23
C VAL A 4 -27.64 -22.23 1.80
N GLU A 5 -28.89 -21.78 1.71
CA GLU A 5 -29.23 -20.43 1.25
C GLU A 5 -29.02 -19.39 2.38
N GLU A 6 -29.35 -19.76 3.63
CA GLU A 6 -29.05 -18.95 4.82
C GLU A 6 -27.54 -18.87 5.11
N GLU A 7 -26.81 -19.99 4.99
CA GLU A 7 -25.36 -20.01 5.16
C GLU A 7 -24.64 -19.16 4.09
N ALA A 8 -25.09 -19.24 2.84
CA ALA A 8 -24.56 -18.41 1.75
C ALA A 8 -24.81 -16.91 2.00
N ALA A 9 -26.00 -16.54 2.48
CA ALA A 9 -26.33 -15.15 2.79
C ALA A 9 -25.47 -14.59 3.93
N PHE A 10 -25.27 -15.38 5.00
CA PHE A 10 -24.41 -15.00 6.13
C PHE A 10 -22.94 -14.82 5.72
N LEU A 11 -22.40 -15.72 4.90
CA LEU A 11 -21.04 -15.60 4.37
C LEU A 11 -20.88 -14.37 3.47
N ALA A 12 -21.88 -14.08 2.63
CA ALA A 12 -21.86 -12.90 1.77
C ALA A 12 -21.86 -11.59 2.59
N GLU A 13 -22.64 -11.53 3.66
CA GLU A 13 -22.67 -10.36 4.57
C GLU A 13 -21.31 -10.13 5.24
N GLN A 14 -20.66 -11.20 5.72
CA GLN A 14 -19.32 -11.11 6.30
C GLN A 14 -18.28 -10.63 5.29
N VAL A 15 -18.29 -11.18 4.07
CA VAL A 15 -17.38 -10.74 2.99
C VAL A 15 -17.57 -9.26 2.68
N GLU A 16 -18.82 -8.80 2.63
CA GLU A 16 -19.13 -7.39 2.38
C GLU A 16 -18.68 -6.49 3.54
N HIS A 17 -18.81 -6.95 4.79
CA HIS A 17 -18.29 -6.26 5.96
C HIS A 17 -16.76 -6.09 5.88
N PHE A 18 -16.00 -7.16 5.65
CA PHE A 18 -14.55 -7.08 5.50
C PHE A 18 -14.11 -6.23 4.31
N ASN A 19 -14.87 -6.25 3.21
CA ASN A 19 -14.60 -5.38 2.06
C ASN A 19 -14.77 -3.89 2.40
N ARG A 20 -15.77 -3.52 3.22
CA ARG A 20 -15.94 -2.14 3.71
C ARG A 20 -14.79 -1.72 4.61
N GLU A 21 -14.46 -2.53 5.62
CA GLU A 21 -13.34 -2.22 6.52
C GLU A 21 -12.02 -2.03 5.74
N ARG A 22 -11.73 -2.91 4.79
CA ARG A 22 -10.56 -2.75 3.92
C ARG A 22 -10.59 -1.45 3.13
N LYS A 23 -11.76 -1.06 2.59
CA LYS A 23 -11.90 0.20 1.83
C LYS A 23 -11.62 1.42 2.71
N ASP A 24 -12.11 1.41 3.94
CA ASP A 24 -11.90 2.51 4.89
C ASP A 24 -10.42 2.62 5.26
N ILE A 25 -9.76 1.50 5.58
CA ILE A 25 -8.31 1.45 5.84
C ILE A 25 -7.53 1.96 4.62
N VAL A 26 -7.87 1.53 3.41
CA VAL A 26 -7.24 2.02 2.17
C VAL A 26 -7.42 3.52 2.03
N ALA A 27 -8.60 4.05 2.30
CA ALA A 27 -8.89 5.48 2.17
C ALA A 27 -8.01 6.30 3.12
N THR A 28 -7.96 5.93 4.40
CA THR A 28 -7.14 6.60 5.42
C THR A 28 -5.66 6.57 5.04
N ILE A 29 -5.10 5.40 4.70
CA ILE A 29 -3.68 5.28 4.33
C ILE A 29 -3.39 6.06 3.05
N THR A 30 -4.32 6.08 2.08
CA THR A 30 -4.15 6.86 0.84
C THR A 30 -4.06 8.34 1.12
N GLU A 31 -4.94 8.90 1.95
CA GLU A 31 -4.93 10.32 2.30
C GLU A 31 -3.59 10.74 2.93
N GLU A 32 -3.10 9.95 3.89
CA GLU A 32 -1.81 10.20 4.55
C GLU A 32 -0.63 10.11 3.57
N ALA A 33 -0.61 9.06 2.73
CA ALA A 33 0.43 8.84 1.74
C ALA A 33 0.44 9.96 0.68
N MET A 34 -0.72 10.45 0.25
CA MET A 34 -0.86 11.56 -0.69
C MET A 34 -0.23 12.84 -0.13
N ALA A 35 -0.54 13.21 1.12
CA ALA A 35 0.05 14.39 1.75
C ALA A 35 1.58 14.32 1.85
N MET A 36 2.11 13.13 2.17
CA MET A 36 3.55 12.89 2.19
C MET A 36 4.17 12.99 0.78
N ALA A 37 3.53 12.39 -0.22
CA ALA A 37 3.96 12.40 -1.61
C ALA A 37 3.99 13.82 -2.18
N GLU A 38 2.94 14.63 -1.97
CA GLU A 38 2.90 16.02 -2.43
C GLU A 38 4.08 16.84 -1.89
N THR A 39 4.44 16.63 -0.63
CA THR A 39 5.58 17.31 0.00
C THR A 39 6.89 16.92 -0.67
N LYS A 40 7.06 15.65 -1.04
CA LYS A 40 8.25 15.14 -1.73
C LYS A 40 8.35 15.62 -3.17
N VAL A 41 7.23 15.59 -3.90
CA VAL A 41 7.16 16.11 -5.27
C VAL A 41 7.48 17.59 -5.31
N LYS A 42 6.97 18.39 -4.36
CA LYS A 42 7.32 19.82 -4.23
C LYS A 42 8.80 20.07 -3.99
N LYS A 43 9.52 19.10 -3.41
CA LYS A 43 10.99 19.15 -3.21
C LYS A 43 11.78 18.70 -4.45
N GLY A 44 11.10 18.14 -5.47
CA GLY A 44 11.72 17.63 -6.68
C GLY A 44 12.17 16.17 -6.60
N ASP A 45 11.67 15.39 -5.62
CA ASP A 45 11.97 13.97 -5.53
C ASP A 45 11.42 13.24 -6.78
N LEU A 46 12.26 12.40 -7.41
CA LEU A 46 11.89 11.56 -8.57
C LEU A 46 11.48 10.12 -8.18
N PHE A 47 11.56 9.81 -6.88
CA PHE A 47 11.19 8.54 -6.29
C PHE A 47 10.49 8.79 -4.95
N LEU A 48 9.34 8.14 -4.74
CA LEU A 48 8.52 8.35 -3.55
C LEU A 48 8.69 7.20 -2.56
N LEU A 49 9.58 7.38 -1.58
CA LEU A 49 9.63 6.54 -0.38
C LEU A 49 8.69 7.10 0.69
N LEU A 50 7.58 6.41 0.95
CA LEU A 50 6.59 6.81 1.94
C LEU A 50 6.54 5.72 3.02
N ALA A 51 6.87 6.07 4.26
CA ALA A 51 6.91 5.11 5.35
C ALA A 51 6.26 5.69 6.61
N LYS A 52 5.40 4.89 7.25
CA LYS A 52 4.73 5.25 8.51
C LYS A 52 4.39 4.00 9.31
N GLU A 53 4.28 4.15 10.62
CA GLU A 53 3.74 3.11 11.51
C GLU A 53 2.22 2.99 11.37
N ASN A 54 1.69 1.86 11.81
CA ASN A 54 0.25 1.56 11.86
C ASN A 54 -0.42 1.51 10.48
N TRP A 55 0.35 1.27 9.42
CA TRP A 55 -0.20 1.03 8.09
C TRP A 55 -0.43 -0.47 7.89
N HIS A 56 -1.65 -0.84 7.50
CA HIS A 56 -2.00 -2.23 7.29
C HIS A 56 -1.30 -2.78 6.03
N GLU A 57 -0.35 -3.69 6.22
CA GLU A 57 0.52 -4.21 5.15
C GLU A 57 -0.25 -4.80 3.97
N GLY A 58 -1.36 -5.50 4.24
CA GLY A 58 -2.18 -6.15 3.23
C GLY A 58 -2.82 -5.22 2.19
N VAL A 59 -2.81 -3.89 2.42
CA VAL A 59 -3.38 -2.92 1.49
C VAL A 59 -2.37 -1.97 0.86
N LEU A 60 -1.10 -2.03 1.25
CA LEU A 60 -0.08 -1.07 0.79
C LEU A 60 0.16 -1.13 -0.72
N GLY A 61 -0.04 -2.28 -1.36
CA GLY A 61 0.04 -2.41 -2.81
C GLY A 61 -1.05 -1.63 -3.56
N ILE A 62 -2.25 -1.52 -2.99
CA ILE A 62 -3.36 -0.74 -3.56
C ILE A 62 -3.01 0.75 -3.44
N VAL A 63 -2.53 1.18 -2.27
CA VAL A 63 -2.15 2.57 -2.03
C VAL A 63 -0.99 2.97 -2.93
N ALA A 64 0.07 2.16 -3.01
CA ALA A 64 1.22 2.43 -3.88
C ALA A 64 0.82 2.62 -5.34
N SER A 65 -0.15 1.83 -5.83
CA SER A 65 -0.65 1.97 -7.20
C SER A 65 -1.35 3.32 -7.42
N LYS A 66 -2.20 3.75 -6.47
CA LYS A 66 -2.85 5.07 -6.53
C LYS A 66 -1.85 6.24 -6.52
N ILE A 67 -0.78 6.13 -5.73
CA ILE A 67 0.28 7.15 -5.70
C ILE A 67 1.00 7.20 -7.05
N VAL A 68 1.36 6.05 -7.62
CA VAL A 68 1.98 5.99 -8.96
C VAL A 68 1.05 6.58 -10.02
N GLU A 69 -0.24 6.24 -10.01
CA GLU A 69 -1.24 6.80 -10.92
C GLU A 69 -1.35 8.33 -10.83
N THR A 70 -1.20 8.88 -9.62
CA THR A 70 -1.38 10.31 -9.38
C THR A 70 -0.14 11.14 -9.71
N PHE A 71 1.04 10.65 -9.33
CA PHE A 71 2.30 11.41 -9.47
C PHE A 71 3.17 10.95 -10.64
N ALA A 72 2.87 9.81 -11.25
CA ALA A 72 3.67 9.18 -12.29
C ALA A 72 5.14 8.96 -11.89
N LEU A 73 5.38 8.69 -10.60
CA LEU A 73 6.71 8.43 -10.04
C LEU A 73 6.78 7.03 -9.43
N PRO A 74 7.91 6.32 -9.58
CA PRO A 74 8.15 5.08 -8.85
C PRO A 74 7.98 5.32 -7.34
N THR A 75 7.22 4.42 -6.69
CA THR A 75 6.78 4.58 -5.31
C THR A 75 7.03 3.31 -4.51
N LEU A 76 7.59 3.48 -3.31
CA LEU A 76 7.71 2.48 -2.27
C LEU A 76 6.95 2.94 -1.04
N ILE A 77 5.92 2.18 -0.65
CA ILE A 77 5.15 2.39 0.58
C ILE A 77 5.54 1.34 1.60
N LEU A 78 5.84 1.74 2.84
CA LEU A 78 6.28 0.87 3.92
C LEU A 78 5.46 1.10 5.21
N ASN A 79 5.03 0.01 5.84
CA ASN A 79 4.72 0.00 7.25
C ASN A 79 6.02 -0.22 8.05
N ILE A 80 6.22 0.59 9.09
CA ILE A 80 7.35 0.43 10.02
C ILE A 80 6.84 -0.34 11.24
N ASP A 81 7.46 -1.45 11.56
CA ASP A 81 7.23 -2.20 12.79
C ASP A 81 8.46 -2.03 13.69
N ARG A 82 8.29 -1.20 14.71
CA ARG A 82 9.34 -0.86 15.67
C ARG A 82 9.66 -1.99 16.65
N GLU A 83 8.71 -2.88 16.91
CA GLU A 83 8.92 -3.98 17.85
C GLU A 83 9.87 -5.02 17.25
N GLN A 84 9.69 -5.31 15.97
CA GLN A 84 10.52 -6.25 15.22
C GLN A 84 11.72 -5.57 14.53
N ASN A 85 11.83 -4.24 14.63
CA ASN A 85 12.87 -3.43 14.02
C ASN A 85 13.03 -3.69 12.50
N HIS A 86 11.90 -3.82 11.80
CA HIS A 86 11.85 -4.02 10.35
C HIS A 86 10.76 -3.16 9.70
N ALA A 87 10.80 -3.04 8.39
CA ALA A 87 9.76 -2.38 7.63
C ALA A 87 9.31 -3.30 6.49
N LYS A 88 7.99 -3.35 6.28
CA LYS A 88 7.40 -4.18 5.24
C LYS A 88 6.43 -3.37 4.41
N GLY A 89 6.41 -3.61 3.11
CA GLY A 89 5.50 -2.88 2.25
C GLY A 89 5.52 -3.28 0.80
N SER A 90 5.18 -2.33 -0.06
CA SER A 90 4.91 -2.55 -1.47
C SER A 90 5.56 -1.50 -2.34
N ALA A 91 6.20 -1.96 -3.40
CA ALA A 91 6.83 -1.12 -4.40
C ALA A 91 6.06 -1.22 -5.73
N ARG A 92 5.82 -0.07 -6.37
CA ARG A 92 5.16 0.04 -7.67
C ARG A 92 5.89 1.08 -8.52
N SER A 93 6.04 0.78 -9.80
CA SER A 93 6.77 1.65 -10.74
C SER A 93 5.91 1.99 -11.94
N ILE A 94 6.38 2.96 -12.72
CA ILE A 94 5.90 3.24 -14.07
C ILE A 94 6.55 2.26 -15.07
N ASP A 95 5.89 2.01 -16.20
CA ASP A 95 6.31 1.00 -17.19
C ASP A 95 7.76 1.16 -17.68
N GLN A 96 8.28 2.39 -17.68
CA GLN A 96 9.61 2.73 -18.16
C GLN A 96 10.72 2.48 -17.12
N VAL A 97 10.37 2.14 -15.87
CA VAL A 97 11.33 2.02 -14.75
C VAL A 97 11.15 0.69 -14.03
N SER A 98 12.16 -0.17 -14.03
CA SER A 98 12.13 -1.45 -13.32
C SER A 98 12.32 -1.27 -11.81
N MET A 99 11.27 -1.55 -11.02
CA MET A 99 11.39 -1.52 -9.56
C MET A 99 12.33 -2.60 -9.03
N PHE A 100 12.37 -3.75 -9.71
CA PHE A 100 13.26 -4.84 -9.33
C PHE A 100 14.73 -4.43 -9.46
N GLU A 101 15.08 -3.72 -10.53
CA GLU A 101 16.45 -3.22 -10.72
C GLU A 101 16.82 -2.18 -9.65
N ILE A 102 15.91 -1.25 -9.34
CA ILE A 102 16.12 -0.24 -8.28
C ILE A 102 16.36 -0.93 -6.94
N LEU A 103 15.51 -1.89 -6.55
CA LEU A 103 15.64 -2.56 -5.25
C LEU A 103 16.86 -3.50 -5.21
N SER A 104 17.17 -4.16 -6.33
CA SER A 104 18.33 -5.06 -6.43
C SER A 104 19.66 -4.30 -6.35
N ALA A 105 19.71 -3.08 -6.87
CA ALA A 105 20.86 -2.20 -6.72
C ALA A 105 21.14 -1.80 -5.26
N HIS A 106 20.17 -1.99 -4.37
CA HIS A 106 20.24 -1.65 -2.94
C HIS A 106 19.96 -2.86 -2.03
N GLN A 107 20.41 -4.06 -2.43
CA GLN A 107 20.16 -5.30 -1.66
C GLN A 107 20.61 -5.25 -0.20
N GLU A 108 21.64 -4.46 0.11
CA GLU A 108 22.11 -4.23 1.49
C GLU A 108 21.05 -3.62 2.42
N LEU A 109 20.02 -2.97 1.90
CA LEU A 109 18.92 -2.36 2.66
C LEU A 109 17.69 -3.27 2.81
N THR A 110 17.71 -4.47 2.21
CA THR A 110 16.56 -5.39 2.16
C THR A 110 16.77 -6.70 2.93
N ARG A 111 17.86 -6.80 3.69
CA ARG A 111 18.22 -7.96 4.53
C ARG A 111 17.89 -7.75 5.99
#